data_AF-A0A937YMU4-F1
#
_entry.id   AF-A0A937YMU4-F1
#
_cell.length_a   1.000
_cell.length_b   1.000
_cell.length_c   1.000
_cell.angle_alpha   90.00
_cell.angle_beta   90.00
_cell.angle_gamma   90.00
#
_symmetry.space_group_name_H-M   'P 1'
#
loop_
_entity.id
_entity.type
_entity.pdbx_description
1 polymer ?
#
loop_
_entity_poly.entity_id
_entity_poly.type
_entity_poly.pdbx_seq_one_letter_code
_entity_poly.pdbx_strand_id
1 'polypeptide(L)'
;MSMAPEVRAELGEALKQKLERRFRRATQRGAPGAYDPKAAMDSLVRALSTELEGEESKLRQAGDEAAAKAFAAVRGELLGPVAADLLAAHHMG
;
A
#
# COMPACT_ATOMS: atom_id res chain seq x y z
N MET A 1 -6.24 17.79 -6.20
CA MET A 1 -7.01 17.16 -7.29
C MET A 1 -7.34 15.76 -6.82
N SER A 2 -8.63 15.42 -6.72
CA SER A 2 -9.06 14.06 -6.36
C SER A 2 -8.85 13.14 -7.55
N MET A 3 -8.46 11.89 -7.30
CA MET A 3 -8.31 10.86 -8.33
C MET A 3 -9.66 10.52 -8.97
N ALA A 4 -9.69 10.26 -10.29
CA ALA A 4 -10.90 9.79 -10.97
C ALA A 4 -11.35 8.42 -10.40
N PRO A 5 -12.66 8.14 -10.29
CA PRO A 5 -13.16 6.92 -9.65
C PRO A 5 -12.62 5.62 -10.26
N GLU A 6 -12.49 5.55 -11.58
CA GLU A 6 -12.01 4.38 -12.31
C GLU A 6 -10.52 4.12 -12.01
N VAL A 7 -9.72 5.20 -12.09
CA VAL A 7 -8.28 5.17 -11.76
C VAL A 7 -8.07 4.79 -10.29
N ARG A 8 -8.94 5.29 -9.41
CA ARG A 8 -8.93 4.96 -7.98
C ARG A 8 -9.17 3.46 -7.76
N ALA A 9 -10.12 2.87 -8.46
CA ALA A 9 -10.43 1.45 -8.36
C ALA A 9 -9.27 0.59 -8.87
N GLU A 10 -8.71 0.90 -10.04
CA GLU A 10 -7.58 0.17 -10.63
C GLU A 10 -6.33 0.23 -9.75
N LEU A 11 -5.95 1.43 -9.29
CA LEU A 11 -4.79 1.60 -8.41
C LEU A 11 -5.02 1.00 -7.03
N GLY A 12 -6.25 1.06 -6.51
CA GLY A 12 -6.63 0.42 -5.26
C GLY A 12 -6.46 -1.10 -5.33
N GLU A 13 -6.93 -1.73 -6.40
CA GLU A 13 -6.82 -3.19 -6.60
C GLU A 13 -5.35 -3.61 -6.81
N ALA A 14 -4.58 -2.86 -7.60
CA ALA A 14 -3.15 -3.10 -7.76
C ALA A 14 -2.39 -3.00 -6.42
N LEU A 15 -2.72 -2.00 -5.61
CA LEU A 15 -2.14 -1.80 -4.28
C LEU A 15 -2.53 -2.94 -3.33
N LYS A 16 -3.80 -3.38 -3.35
CA LYS A 16 -4.30 -4.50 -2.57
C LYS A 16 -3.51 -5.77 -2.87
N GLN A 17 -3.34 -6.11 -4.14
CA GLN A 17 -2.55 -7.28 -4.55
C GLN A 17 -1.06 -7.17 -4.17
N LYS A 18 -0.48 -5.97 -4.18
CA LYS A 18 0.91 -5.75 -3.70
C LYS A 18 1.01 -5.98 -2.19
N LEU A 19 0.11 -5.39 -1.42
CA LEU A 19 0.02 -5.53 0.04
C LEU A 19 -0.22 -6.98 0.44
N GLU A 20 -1.21 -7.63 -0.14
CA GLU A 20 -1.59 -9.02 0.17
C GLU A 20 -0.43 -9.99 -0.07
N ARG A 21 0.26 -9.89 -1.21
CA ARG A 21 1.43 -10.74 -1.49
C ARG A 21 2.55 -10.52 -0.47
N ARG A 22 2.79 -9.28 -0.05
CA ARG A 22 3.82 -8.99 0.97
C ARG A 22 3.38 -9.46 2.35
N PHE A 23 2.12 -9.28 2.69
CA PHE A 23 1.51 -9.70 3.94
C PHE A 23 1.56 -11.22 4.09
N ARG A 24 1.07 -11.99 3.11
CA ARG A 24 1.17 -13.46 3.11
C ARG A 24 2.62 -13.95 3.23
N ARG A 25 3.59 -13.28 2.59
CA ARG A 25 5.01 -13.64 2.74
C ARG A 25 5.55 -13.35 4.14
N ALA A 26 5.10 -12.27 4.78
CA ALA A 26 5.47 -11.95 6.15
C ALA A 26 4.85 -12.92 7.15
N THR A 27 3.58 -13.32 6.94
CA THR A 27 2.86 -14.27 7.80
C THR A 27 3.45 -15.68 7.70
N GLN A 28 3.77 -16.15 6.48
CA GLN A 28 4.27 -17.52 6.23
C GLN A 28 5.70 -17.76 6.72
N ARG A 29 6.50 -16.71 6.94
CA ARG A 29 7.88 -16.81 7.43
C ARG A 29 7.99 -16.76 8.96
N GLY A 30 6.90 -16.51 9.68
CA GLY A 30 6.87 -16.46 11.14
C GLY A 30 6.77 -17.84 11.79
N ALA A 31 7.41 -18.02 12.95
CA ALA A 31 7.21 -19.19 13.80
C ALA A 31 5.78 -19.21 14.36
N PRO A 32 5.14 -20.39 14.55
CA PRO A 32 3.81 -20.48 15.14
C PRO A 32 3.79 -19.86 16.54
N GLY A 33 2.90 -18.88 16.76
CA GLY A 33 2.60 -18.36 18.11
C GLY A 33 3.05 -16.93 18.45
N ALA A 34 3.77 -16.23 17.57
CA ALA A 34 4.26 -14.85 17.84
C ALA A 34 3.91 -13.80 16.77
N TYR A 35 3.06 -14.16 15.79
CA TYR A 35 2.71 -13.27 14.69
C TYR A 35 1.55 -12.34 15.07
N ASP A 36 1.80 -11.02 15.12
CA ASP A 36 0.75 -9.99 15.22
C ASP A 36 0.43 -9.46 13.80
N PRO A 37 -0.75 -9.82 13.23
CA PRO A 37 -1.19 -9.38 11.91
C PRO A 37 -1.25 -7.86 11.77
N LYS A 38 -1.64 -7.15 12.83
CA LYS A 38 -1.76 -5.69 12.81
C LYS A 38 -0.38 -5.05 12.75
N ALA A 39 0.55 -5.48 13.61
CA ALA A 39 1.92 -4.96 13.60
C ALA A 39 2.63 -5.22 12.26
N ALA A 40 2.42 -6.41 11.67
CA ALA A 40 2.95 -6.73 10.36
C ALA A 40 2.36 -5.84 9.25
N MET A 41 1.05 -5.57 9.28
CA MET A 41 0.41 -4.65 8.34
C MET A 41 0.93 -3.22 8.50
N ASP A 42 1.05 -2.72 9.73
CA ASP A 42 1.59 -1.40 10.04
C ASP A 42 3.02 -1.24 9.51
N SER A 43 3.86 -2.27 9.68
CA SER A 43 5.22 -2.28 9.14
C SER A 43 5.23 -2.24 7.60
N LEU A 44 4.32 -2.96 6.93
CA LEU A 44 4.21 -2.96 5.48
C LEU A 44 3.72 -1.63 4.92
N VAL A 45 2.75 -1.00 5.58
CA VAL A 45 2.24 0.33 5.23
C VAL A 45 3.35 1.36 5.32
N ARG A 46 4.13 1.36 6.41
CA ARG A 46 5.28 2.28 6.56
C ARG A 46 6.30 2.08 5.44
N ALA A 47 6.70 0.84 5.17
CA ALA A 47 7.67 0.54 4.11
C ALA A 47 7.15 0.98 2.73
N LEU A 48 5.88 0.75 2.42
CA LEU A 48 5.26 1.16 1.16
C LEU A 48 5.13 2.69 1.06
N SER A 49 4.83 3.39 2.15
CA SER A 49 4.79 4.86 2.16
C SER A 49 6.16 5.42 1.77
N THR A 50 7.24 4.91 2.37
CA THR A 50 8.61 5.32 2.04
C THR A 50 8.98 4.99 0.59
N GLU A 51 8.59 3.82 0.07
CA GLU A 51 8.78 3.48 -1.35
C GLU A 51 8.06 4.49 -2.27
N LEU A 52 6.80 4.78 -2.00
CA LEU A 52 5.99 5.71 -2.81
C LEU A 52 6.56 7.14 -2.77
N GLU A 53 7.07 7.57 -1.61
CA GLU A 53 7.78 8.85 -1.46
C GLU A 53 9.06 8.91 -2.29
N GLY A 54 9.85 7.83 -2.28
CA GLY A 54 11.07 7.74 -3.08
C GLY A 54 10.79 7.83 -4.57
N GLU A 55 9.78 7.11 -5.05
CA GLU A 55 9.37 7.15 -6.46
C GLU A 55 8.76 8.52 -6.84
N GLU A 56 7.93 9.11 -5.97
CA GLU A 56 7.44 10.48 -6.15
C GLU A 56 8.60 11.46 -6.36
N SER A 57 9.61 11.44 -5.47
CA SER A 57 10.76 12.33 -5.56
C SER A 57 11.55 12.14 -6.86
N LYS A 58 11.78 10.89 -7.29
CA LYS A 58 12.49 10.60 -8.55
C LYS A 58 11.73 11.15 -9.76
N LEU A 59 10.41 10.96 -9.79
CA LEU A 59 9.56 11.45 -10.88
C LEU A 59 9.52 12.97 -10.95
N ARG A 60 9.47 13.65 -9.78
CA ARG A 60 9.60 15.12 -9.73
C ARG A 60 10.93 15.59 -10.30
N GLN A 61 12.04 14.95 -9.92
CA GLN A 61 13.37 15.30 -10.44
C GLN A 61 13.49 15.07 -11.96
N ALA A 62 12.79 14.07 -12.48
CA ALA A 62 12.71 13.80 -13.91
C ALA A 62 11.75 14.73 -14.67
N GLY A 63 11.01 15.61 -13.97
CA GLY A 63 10.02 16.51 -14.56
C GLY A 63 8.66 15.87 -14.87
N ASP A 64 8.43 14.61 -14.48
CA ASP A 64 7.14 13.94 -14.64
C ASP A 64 6.22 14.23 -13.45
N GLU A 65 5.67 15.44 -13.45
CA GLU A 65 4.76 15.91 -12.40
C GLU A 65 3.41 15.16 -12.39
N ALA A 66 2.97 14.61 -13.52
CA ALA A 66 1.74 13.84 -13.58
C ALA A 66 1.89 12.52 -12.83
N ALA A 67 2.96 11.78 -13.12
CA ALA A 67 3.26 10.54 -12.41
C ALA A 67 3.56 10.81 -10.93
N ALA A 68 4.36 11.82 -10.59
CA ALA A 68 4.64 12.16 -9.19
C ALA A 68 3.36 12.42 -8.37
N LYS A 69 2.40 13.16 -8.93
CA LYS A 69 1.09 13.39 -8.30
C LYS A 69 0.27 12.11 -8.13
N ALA A 70 0.36 11.16 -9.07
CA ALA A 70 -0.30 9.87 -8.94
C ALA A 70 0.26 9.07 -7.75
N PHE A 71 1.59 9.02 -7.59
CA PHE A 71 2.22 8.36 -6.43
C PHE A 71 1.85 9.03 -5.11
N ALA A 72 1.84 10.37 -5.07
CA ALA A 72 1.39 11.13 -3.91
C ALA A 72 -0.08 10.81 -3.55
N ALA A 73 -0.96 10.74 -4.54
CA ALA A 73 -2.37 10.42 -4.34
C ALA A 73 -2.58 8.96 -3.87
N VAL A 74 -1.84 7.99 -4.43
CA VAL A 74 -1.87 6.59 -3.95
C VAL A 74 -1.46 6.52 -2.47
N ARG A 75 -0.39 7.23 -2.08
CA ARG A 75 0.09 7.29 -0.70
C ARG A 75 -0.94 7.95 0.24
N GLY A 76 -1.49 9.08 -0.16
CA GLY A 76 -2.38 9.90 0.68
C GLY A 76 -3.83 9.41 0.74
N GLU A 77 -4.35 8.79 -0.32
CA GLU A 77 -5.77 8.49 -0.47
C GLU A 77 -6.09 6.99 -0.50
N LEU A 78 -5.15 6.13 -0.87
CA LEU A 78 -5.41 4.70 -1.08
C LEU A 78 -4.71 3.78 -0.07
N LEU A 79 -3.48 4.08 0.32
CA LEU A 79 -2.67 3.17 1.12
C LEU A 79 -3.32 2.79 2.46
N GLY A 80 -3.85 3.77 3.19
CA GLY A 80 -4.54 3.53 4.46
C GLY A 80 -5.80 2.67 4.30
N PRO A 81 -6.79 3.10 3.49
CA PRO A 81 -8.02 2.35 3.27
C PRO A 81 -7.79 0.93 2.78
N VAL A 82 -6.93 0.74 1.78
CA VAL A 82 -6.65 -0.60 1.21
C VAL A 82 -6.01 -1.52 2.23
N ALA A 83 -5.09 -1.02 3.06
CA ALA A 83 -4.47 -1.81 4.13
C ALA A 83 -5.47 -2.19 5.22
N ALA A 84 -6.38 -1.28 5.59
CA ALA A 84 -7.44 -1.54 6.56
C ALA A 84 -8.42 -2.61 6.06
N ASP A 85 -8.86 -2.51 4.81
CA ASP A 85 -9.74 -3.50 4.18
C ASP A 85 -9.09 -4.89 4.13
N LEU A 86 -7.81 -4.93 3.76
CA LEU A 86 -7.04 -6.17 3.71
C LEU A 86 -6.90 -6.81 5.10
N LEU A 87 -6.57 -6.02 6.13
CA LEU A 87 -6.44 -6.51 7.50
C LEU A 87 -7.77 -7.04 8.03
N ALA A 88 -8.87 -6.33 7.78
CA ALA A 88 -10.21 -6.76 8.17
C ALA A 88 -10.61 -8.09 7.51
N ALA A 89 -10.30 -8.28 6.22
CA ALA A 89 -10.54 -9.53 5.51
C ALA A 89 -9.78 -10.72 6.12
N HIS A 90 -8.59 -10.49 6.67
CA HIS A 90 -7.78 -11.53 7.32
C HIS A 90 -8.16 -11.83 8.79
N HIS A 91 -8.98 -10.99 9.43
CA HIS A 91 -9.48 -11.22 10.79
C HIS A 91 -10.85 -11.93 10.83
N MET A 92 -11.57 -11.97 9.71
CA MET A 92 -12.88 -12.64 9.58
C MET A 92 -12.82 -14.04 8.94
N GLY A 93 -11.61 -14.51 8.60
CA GLY A 93 -11.37 -15.81 7.94
C GLY A 93 -10.86 -16.89 8.89
#